data_AF-A0A6I0EK84-F1
#
_entry.id   AF-A0A6I0EK84-F1
#
_cell.length_a   1.000
_cell.length_b   1.000
_cell.length_c   1.000
_cell.angle_alpha   90.00
_cell.angle_beta   90.00
_cell.angle_gamma   90.00
#
_symmetry.space_group_name_H-M   'P 1'
#
loop_
_entity.id
_entity.type
_entity.pdbx_description
1 polymer ?
#
loop_
_entity_poly.entity_id
_entity_poly.type
_entity_poly.pdbx_seq_one_letter_code
_entity_poly.pdbx_strand_id
1 'polypeptide(L)'
;MSLLHGDPELARALACVRSVARRDFLFAGAAVAAGAVIPTGALAETAAQAAKPAGEVTDEDRQYMAMALDRMREAGVVNKTGGPFGAVLVLDGKVLAVAGNSVMRDSDPSAHAEVNVLREACRKVGSPHVDGAVLYSSCEPCPMCYSVAYWARVGKIFYGASYADYGDLFDDSNIAKDLNLPYGQRHIAVQQIMRPEAQKVWEEFRQLPDGARY
;
A
#
# COMPACT_ATOMS: atom_id res chain seq x y z
N MET A 1 -6.53 26.60 -30.13
CA MET A 1 -6.67 26.08 -28.75
C MET A 1 -6.16 24.64 -28.75
N SER A 2 -4.83 24.48 -28.88
CA SER A 2 -3.90 24.04 -27.80
C SER A 2 -4.20 22.61 -27.32
N LEU A 3 -3.79 21.61 -28.11
CA LEU A 3 -2.56 20.82 -27.90
C LEU A 3 -2.58 19.98 -26.61
N LEU A 4 -3.24 18.83 -26.70
CA LEU A 4 -2.86 17.62 -25.96
C LEU A 4 -1.53 17.12 -26.54
N HIS A 5 -0.42 17.76 -26.17
CA HIS A 5 0.88 17.08 -26.21
C HIS A 5 0.94 16.23 -24.94
N GLY A 6 0.54 14.97 -25.05
CA GLY A 6 0.91 13.97 -24.06
C GLY A 6 2.42 13.96 -23.98
N ASP A 7 2.95 14.19 -22.79
CA ASP A 7 4.38 14.27 -22.53
C ASP A 7 5.06 12.97 -23.02
N PRO A 8 5.85 13.00 -24.12
CA PRO A 8 6.51 11.80 -24.67
C PRO A 8 7.43 11.14 -23.66
N GLU A 9 7.88 11.94 -22.71
CA GLU A 9 8.78 11.64 -21.62
C GLU A 9 8.06 10.90 -20.47
N LEU A 10 6.75 11.09 -20.29
CA LEU A 10 5.90 10.27 -19.42
C LEU A 10 5.58 8.91 -20.07
N ALA A 11 5.29 8.91 -21.39
CA ALA A 11 5.08 7.67 -22.15
C ALA A 11 6.31 6.74 -22.12
N ARG A 12 7.51 7.32 -22.04
CA ARG A 12 8.78 6.58 -21.97
C ARG A 12 9.06 6.00 -20.57
N ALA A 13 8.68 6.69 -19.50
CA ALA A 13 8.75 6.17 -18.13
C ALA A 13 7.81 4.95 -17.94
N LEU A 14 6.63 5.00 -18.56
CA LEU A 14 5.65 3.90 -18.57
C LEU A 14 6.16 2.65 -19.32
N ALA A 15 7.06 2.81 -20.30
CA ALA A 15 7.59 1.72 -21.10
C ALA A 15 8.65 0.86 -20.38
N CYS A 16 9.06 1.22 -19.16
CA CYS A 16 10.14 0.55 -18.43
C CYS A 16 9.67 -0.34 -17.27
N VAL A 17 8.36 -0.54 -17.09
CA VAL A 17 7.83 -1.45 -16.06
C VAL A 17 8.19 -2.89 -16.43
N ARG A 18 9.35 -3.34 -15.97
CA ARG A 18 9.78 -4.74 -16.08
C ARG A 18 8.94 -5.57 -15.11
N SER A 19 8.15 -6.49 -15.66
CA SER A 19 7.46 -7.51 -14.87
C SER A 19 8.50 -8.37 -14.14
N VAL A 20 8.67 -8.15 -12.83
CA VAL A 20 9.43 -9.09 -11.99
C VAL A 20 8.50 -10.24 -11.61
N ALA A 21 8.92 -11.47 -11.90
CA ALA A 21 8.18 -12.68 -11.56
C ALA A 21 8.18 -12.91 -10.04
N ARG A 22 6.99 -13.12 -9.48
CA ARG A 22 6.67 -13.15 -8.04
C ARG A 22 7.03 -14.47 -7.32
N ARG A 23 8.16 -15.12 -7.62
CA ARG A 23 8.33 -16.55 -7.30
C ARG A 23 9.41 -16.97 -6.30
N ASP A 24 10.05 -16.05 -5.59
CA ASP A 24 11.01 -16.40 -4.51
C ASP A 24 10.54 -15.90 -3.14
N PHE A 25 9.36 -16.36 -2.68
CA PHE A 25 8.94 -16.22 -1.30
C PHE A 25 8.48 -17.59 -0.75
N LEU A 26 9.42 -18.26 -0.05
CA LEU A 26 9.24 -19.37 0.89
C LEU A 26 8.28 -20.49 0.46
N PHE A 27 8.74 -21.37 -0.46
CA PHE A 27 8.28 -22.76 -0.47
C PHE A 27 9.01 -23.54 0.63
N ALA A 28 8.39 -23.71 1.78
CA ALA A 28 8.72 -24.76 2.73
C ALA A 28 7.44 -25.47 3.17
N GLY A 29 7.26 -26.69 2.68
CA GLY A 29 6.47 -27.72 3.35
C GLY A 29 4.98 -27.80 3.02
N ALA A 30 4.63 -28.31 1.84
CA ALA A 30 3.39 -29.07 1.67
C ALA A 30 3.75 -30.55 1.50
N ALA A 31 3.93 -31.26 2.61
CA ALA A 31 3.85 -32.71 2.64
C ALA A 31 2.52 -33.08 3.31
N VAL A 32 1.69 -33.81 2.56
CA VAL A 32 0.42 -34.36 3.03
C VAL A 32 0.71 -35.47 4.03
N ALA A 33 0.19 -35.38 5.26
CA ALA A 33 -0.04 -36.54 6.11
C ALA A 33 -1.22 -36.28 7.06
N ALA A 34 -2.16 -37.22 7.05
CA ALA A 34 -3.30 -37.27 7.96
C ALA A 34 -2.84 -37.51 9.40
N GLY A 35 -3.47 -36.81 10.35
CA GLY A 35 -3.54 -37.15 11.79
C GLY A 35 -2.21 -37.35 12.54
N ALA A 36 -1.72 -36.31 13.22
CA ALA A 36 -0.89 -36.50 14.41
C ALA A 36 -0.88 -35.24 15.30
N VAL A 37 -0.83 -35.50 16.60
CA VAL A 37 -0.74 -34.57 17.74
C VAL A 37 0.39 -33.55 17.53
N ILE A 38 0.11 -32.26 17.77
CA ILE A 38 1.11 -31.18 17.69
C ILE A 38 2.05 -31.30 18.91
N PRO A 39 3.36 -31.54 18.75
CA PRO A 39 4.29 -31.34 19.84
C PRO A 39 4.54 -29.85 19.99
N THR A 40 4.32 -29.35 21.20
CA THR A 40 4.79 -28.03 21.65
C THR A 40 6.32 -28.01 21.62
N GLY A 41 6.89 -27.23 20.70
CA GLY A 41 8.33 -26.90 20.72
C GLY A 41 9.01 -26.95 19.36
N ALA A 42 8.83 -25.90 18.57
CA ALA A 42 9.80 -25.38 17.61
C ALA A 42 9.19 -24.16 16.94
N LEU A 43 9.32 -22.99 17.56
CA LEU A 43 9.18 -21.73 16.83
C LEU A 43 10.38 -21.67 15.89
N ALA A 44 10.16 -21.95 14.61
CA ALA A 44 11.14 -21.68 13.58
C ALA A 44 11.35 -20.16 13.55
N GLU A 45 12.54 -19.72 13.97
CA GLU A 45 13.01 -18.35 13.77
C GLU A 45 13.08 -18.11 12.26
N THR A 46 12.06 -17.45 11.71
CA THR A 46 12.16 -16.89 10.38
C THR A 46 13.13 -15.72 10.46
N ALA A 47 14.35 -15.93 9.96
CA ALA A 47 15.31 -14.85 9.76
C ALA A 47 14.63 -13.75 8.93
N ALA A 48 14.41 -12.59 9.56
CA ALA A 48 13.87 -11.42 8.91
C ALA A 48 14.81 -11.05 7.76
N GLN A 49 14.32 -11.11 6.52
CA GLN A 49 15.01 -10.53 5.39
C GLN A 49 15.21 -9.05 5.70
N ALA A 50 16.46 -8.61 5.87
CA ALA A 50 16.77 -7.23 6.20
C ALA A 50 16.11 -6.30 5.17
N ALA A 51 15.36 -5.31 5.66
CA ALA A 51 14.74 -4.30 4.82
C ALA A 51 15.83 -3.62 3.96
N LYS A 52 15.56 -3.45 2.66
CA LYS A 52 16.46 -2.70 1.77
C LYS A 52 16.66 -1.30 2.38
N PRO A 53 17.90 -0.82 2.56
CA PRO A 53 18.13 0.49 3.14
C PRO A 53 17.41 1.56 2.30
N ALA A 54 16.60 2.39 2.95
CA ALA A 54 16.11 3.62 2.35
C ALA A 54 17.35 4.47 2.06
N GLY A 55 17.74 4.58 0.78
CA GLY A 55 18.92 5.37 0.38
C GLY A 55 18.89 6.81 0.89
N GLU A 56 19.98 7.54 0.69
CA GLU A 56 20.15 8.92 1.17
C GLU A 56 18.98 9.85 0.77
N VAL A 57 18.62 10.76 1.69
CA VAL A 57 17.54 11.75 1.50
C VAL A 57 18.08 13.00 0.82
N THR A 58 17.57 13.27 -0.37
CA THR A 58 17.97 14.38 -1.25
C THR A 58 17.22 15.69 -0.96
N ASP A 59 17.61 16.78 -1.60
CA ASP A 59 16.86 18.05 -1.54
C ASP A 59 15.51 17.93 -2.27
N GLU A 60 15.46 17.16 -3.36
CA GLU A 60 14.24 16.85 -4.08
C GLU A 60 13.25 16.09 -3.17
N ASP A 61 13.73 15.12 -2.39
CA ASP A 61 12.89 14.40 -1.42
C ASP A 61 12.22 15.36 -0.41
N ARG A 62 12.96 16.39 0.04
CA ARG A 62 12.45 17.43 0.94
C ARG A 62 11.38 18.30 0.25
N GLN A 63 11.56 18.61 -1.02
CA GLN A 63 10.57 19.36 -1.81
C GLN A 63 9.27 18.56 -2.01
N TYR A 64 9.37 17.27 -2.34
CA TYR A 64 8.18 16.41 -2.48
C TYR A 64 7.46 16.20 -1.15
N MET A 65 8.21 16.09 -0.04
CA MET A 65 7.61 16.05 1.29
C MET A 65 6.91 17.37 1.63
N ALA A 66 7.49 18.53 1.30
CA ALA A 66 6.84 19.82 1.49
C ALA A 66 5.50 19.90 0.74
N MET A 67 5.44 19.38 -0.49
CA MET A 67 4.18 19.28 -1.25
C MET A 67 3.14 18.39 -0.54
N ALA A 68 3.55 17.28 0.08
CA ALA A 68 2.65 16.43 0.87
C ALA A 68 2.11 17.16 2.10
N LEU A 69 2.96 17.96 2.78
CA LEU A 69 2.58 18.76 3.94
C LEU A 69 1.62 19.91 3.58
N ASP A 70 1.85 20.58 2.45
CA ASP A 70 0.93 21.58 1.91
C ASP A 70 -0.44 20.96 1.66
N ARG A 71 -0.46 19.76 1.04
CA ARG A 71 -1.72 19.06 0.76
C ARG A 71 -2.42 18.56 2.03
N MET A 72 -1.66 18.13 3.03
CA MET A 72 -2.15 17.80 4.38
C MET A 72 -2.88 19.00 5.00
N ARG A 73 -2.28 20.19 4.95
CA ARG A 73 -2.89 21.42 5.47
C ARG A 73 -4.16 21.78 4.69
N GLU A 74 -4.12 21.73 3.36
CA GLU A 74 -5.28 22.01 2.53
C GLU A 74 -6.45 21.06 2.84
N ALA A 75 -6.20 19.76 2.95
CA ALA A 75 -7.24 18.77 3.17
C ALA A 75 -7.86 18.87 4.58
N GLY A 76 -7.04 18.85 5.63
CA GLY A 76 -7.53 18.78 7.01
C GLY A 76 -7.91 20.13 7.62
N VAL A 77 -7.15 21.19 7.32
CA VAL A 77 -7.29 22.49 8.01
C VAL A 77 -8.15 23.45 7.20
N VAL A 78 -7.89 23.58 5.90
CA VAL A 78 -8.57 24.56 5.04
C VAL A 78 -9.91 24.04 4.56
N ASN A 79 -9.90 22.91 3.84
CA ASN A 79 -11.08 22.39 3.16
C ASN A 79 -11.90 21.42 4.02
N LYS A 80 -11.29 20.88 5.10
CA LYS A 80 -11.90 19.92 6.03
C LYS A 80 -12.53 18.73 5.32
N THR A 81 -11.84 18.21 4.30
CA THR A 81 -12.30 17.05 3.52
C THR A 81 -12.13 15.72 4.27
N GLY A 82 -11.42 15.75 5.39
CA GLY A 82 -11.18 14.66 6.32
C GLY A 82 -10.05 15.02 7.29
N GLY A 83 -9.30 14.03 7.77
CA GLY A 83 -8.13 14.26 8.64
C GLY A 83 -6.99 15.01 7.92
N PRO A 84 -6.03 15.60 8.65
CA PRO A 84 -4.90 16.30 8.06
C PRO A 84 -3.86 15.30 7.54
N PHE A 85 -4.12 14.75 6.35
CA PHE A 85 -3.17 13.86 5.67
C PHE A 85 -3.03 14.25 4.21
N GLY A 86 -1.81 14.23 3.69
CA GLY A 86 -1.44 14.56 2.33
C GLY A 86 -0.36 13.62 1.82
N ALA A 87 -0.35 13.36 0.52
CA ALA A 87 0.64 12.48 -0.10
C ALA A 87 0.98 12.92 -1.52
N VAL A 88 2.16 12.51 -1.97
CA VAL A 88 2.69 12.70 -3.33
C VAL A 88 3.32 11.39 -3.81
N LEU A 89 3.06 11.00 -5.05
CA LEU A 89 3.72 9.86 -5.67
C LEU A 89 4.58 10.35 -6.83
N VAL A 90 5.85 9.95 -6.81
CA VAL A 90 6.86 10.35 -7.78
C VAL A 90 7.43 9.12 -8.46
N LEU A 91 7.60 9.17 -9.79
CA LEU A 91 8.29 8.14 -10.57
C LEU A 91 9.32 8.85 -11.45
N ASP A 92 10.59 8.42 -11.38
CA ASP A 92 11.70 8.99 -12.16
C ASP A 92 11.78 10.53 -12.06
N GLY A 93 11.63 11.07 -10.84
CA GLY A 93 11.65 12.52 -10.57
C GLY A 93 10.38 13.28 -11.00
N LYS A 94 9.37 12.59 -11.52
CA LYS A 94 8.11 13.20 -11.99
C LYS A 94 6.97 12.90 -11.04
N VAL A 95 6.27 13.95 -10.63
CA VAL A 95 5.07 13.83 -9.80
C VAL A 95 3.93 13.24 -10.63
N LEU A 96 3.49 12.03 -10.30
CA LEU A 96 2.36 11.37 -10.94
C LEU A 96 1.02 11.88 -10.39
N ALA A 97 0.94 12.09 -9.07
CA ALA A 97 -0.24 12.58 -8.39
C ALA A 97 0.08 13.23 -7.04
N VAL A 98 -0.80 14.13 -6.60
CA VAL A 98 -0.78 14.80 -5.29
C VAL A 98 -2.21 14.79 -4.77
N ALA A 99 -2.43 14.24 -3.57
CA ALA A 99 -3.78 14.16 -3.02
C ALA A 99 -3.77 14.26 -1.50
N GLY A 100 -4.91 14.68 -0.95
CA GLY A 100 -5.15 14.74 0.48
C GLY A 100 -6.23 13.75 0.88
N ASN A 101 -6.41 13.58 2.19
CA ASN A 101 -7.52 12.80 2.73
C ASN A 101 -8.87 13.42 2.31
N SER A 102 -9.79 12.56 1.88
CA SER A 102 -11.14 12.97 1.48
C SER A 102 -12.24 12.09 2.07
N VAL A 103 -11.96 11.41 3.18
CA VAL A 103 -12.88 10.48 3.84
C VAL A 103 -14.25 11.11 4.09
N MET A 104 -14.28 12.32 4.66
CA MET A 104 -15.53 13.01 4.99
C MET A 104 -16.22 13.58 3.76
N ARG A 105 -15.45 14.12 2.81
CA ARG A 105 -15.99 14.68 1.56
C ARG A 105 -16.66 13.61 0.71
N ASP A 106 -16.01 12.46 0.56
CA ASP A 106 -16.44 11.41 -0.37
C ASP A 106 -17.31 10.34 0.32
N SER A 107 -17.47 10.41 1.64
CA SER A 107 -18.10 9.35 2.44
C SER A 107 -17.48 7.97 2.17
N ASP A 108 -16.16 7.93 1.98
CA ASP A 108 -15.37 6.73 1.68
C ASP A 108 -14.29 6.56 2.77
N PRO A 109 -14.42 5.57 3.68
CA PRO A 109 -13.43 5.35 4.73
C PRO A 109 -12.05 4.95 4.20
N SER A 110 -11.95 4.54 2.93
CA SER A 110 -10.68 4.21 2.29
C SER A 110 -10.01 5.40 1.60
N ALA A 111 -10.65 6.57 1.52
CA ALA A 111 -10.16 7.76 0.81
C ALA A 111 -9.08 8.54 1.61
N HIS A 112 -8.09 7.80 2.10
CA HIS A 112 -6.86 8.33 2.68
C HIS A 112 -5.98 8.96 1.60
N ALA A 113 -5.06 9.84 2.00
CA ALA A 113 -4.22 10.57 1.04
C ALA A 113 -3.41 9.62 0.16
N GLU A 114 -2.75 8.63 0.76
CA GLU A 114 -1.91 7.63 0.10
C GLU A 114 -2.72 6.80 -0.91
N VAL A 115 -3.92 6.37 -0.50
CA VAL A 115 -4.84 5.62 -1.37
C VAL A 115 -5.31 6.48 -2.54
N ASN A 116 -5.66 7.75 -2.28
CA ASN A 116 -6.11 8.68 -3.31
C ASN A 116 -5.02 8.94 -4.37
N VAL A 117 -3.78 9.18 -3.93
CA VAL A 117 -2.64 9.38 -4.85
C VAL A 117 -2.39 8.13 -5.68
N LEU A 118 -2.40 6.94 -5.08
CA LEU A 118 -2.18 5.69 -5.81
C LEU A 118 -3.33 5.41 -6.80
N ARG A 119 -4.59 5.63 -6.41
CA ARG A 119 -5.75 5.52 -7.31
C ARG A 119 -5.64 6.47 -8.50
N GLU A 120 -5.23 7.71 -8.27
CA GLU A 120 -5.05 8.69 -9.35
C GLU A 120 -3.88 8.31 -10.26
N ALA A 121 -2.72 7.95 -9.70
CA ALA A 121 -1.55 7.55 -10.46
C ALA A 121 -1.82 6.31 -11.31
N CYS A 122 -2.37 5.24 -10.73
CA CYS A 122 -2.70 4.01 -11.47
C CYS A 122 -3.67 4.27 -12.63
N ARG A 123 -4.66 5.17 -12.45
CA ARG A 123 -5.56 5.58 -13.54
C ARG A 123 -4.83 6.34 -14.66
N LYS A 124 -3.90 7.23 -14.32
CA LYS A 124 -3.09 7.97 -15.30
C LYS A 124 -2.13 7.06 -16.08
N VAL A 125 -1.51 6.11 -15.37
CA VAL A 125 -0.56 5.12 -15.91
C VAL A 125 -1.30 4.07 -16.74
N GLY A 126 -2.55 3.77 -16.43
CA GLY A 126 -3.30 2.67 -17.05
C GLY A 126 -2.88 1.29 -16.55
N SER A 127 -2.30 1.22 -15.36
CA SER A 127 -1.78 0.00 -14.72
C SER A 127 -2.13 0.00 -13.23
N PRO A 128 -2.39 -1.16 -12.61
CA PRO A 128 -2.53 -1.24 -11.15
C PRO A 128 -1.20 -1.07 -10.42
N HIS A 129 -0.07 -1.06 -11.13
CA HIS A 129 1.27 -0.93 -10.56
C HIS A 129 1.96 0.37 -10.95
N VAL A 130 2.78 0.84 -10.03
CA VAL A 130 3.67 1.99 -10.14
C VAL A 130 5.08 1.57 -9.72
N ASP A 131 5.57 0.47 -10.30
CA ASP A 131 6.86 -0.13 -9.95
C ASP A 131 7.98 0.92 -9.93
N GLY A 132 8.72 0.97 -8.82
CA GLY A 132 9.84 1.90 -8.65
C GLY A 132 9.44 3.31 -8.19
N ALA A 133 8.14 3.64 -8.12
CA ALA A 133 7.69 4.92 -7.60
C ALA A 133 8.04 5.10 -6.11
N VAL A 134 8.23 6.35 -5.71
CA VAL A 134 8.42 6.79 -4.33
C VAL A 134 7.17 7.51 -3.85
N LEU A 135 6.60 7.05 -2.74
CA LEU A 135 5.48 7.68 -2.07
C LEU A 135 5.99 8.55 -0.92
N TYR A 136 5.69 9.85 -0.97
CA TYR A 136 5.92 10.79 0.12
C TYR A 136 4.59 10.99 0.84
N SER A 137 4.49 10.49 2.06
CA SER A 137 3.30 10.60 2.89
C SER A 137 3.54 11.61 4.00
N SER A 138 2.58 12.50 4.27
CA SER A 138 2.73 13.46 5.38
C SER A 138 2.85 12.76 6.73
N CYS A 139 2.29 11.54 6.84
CA CYS A 139 2.31 10.70 8.02
C CYS A 139 2.71 9.26 7.66
N GLU A 140 3.19 8.49 8.64
CA GLU A 140 3.45 7.06 8.52
C GLU A 140 2.21 6.35 7.99
N PRO A 141 2.30 5.56 6.90
CA PRO A 141 1.10 4.99 6.28
C PRO A 141 0.45 3.95 7.18
N CYS A 142 -0.84 4.14 7.50
CA CYS A 142 -1.62 3.17 8.25
C CYS A 142 -1.64 1.78 7.59
N PRO A 143 -2.03 0.70 8.30
CA PRO A 143 -1.98 -0.66 7.75
C PRO A 143 -2.70 -0.85 6.41
N MET A 144 -3.81 -0.13 6.19
CA MET A 144 -4.50 -0.10 4.90
C MET A 144 -3.63 0.56 3.82
N CYS A 145 -3.12 1.76 4.08
CA CYS A 145 -2.34 2.54 3.11
C CYS A 145 -1.04 1.83 2.74
N TYR A 146 -0.34 1.24 3.71
CA TYR A 146 0.83 0.40 3.46
C TYR A 146 0.47 -0.80 2.57
N SER A 147 -0.64 -1.48 2.85
CA SER A 147 -1.10 -2.61 2.02
C SER A 147 -1.40 -2.18 0.58
N VAL A 148 -2.05 -1.02 0.37
CA VAL A 148 -2.33 -0.51 -0.98
C VAL A 148 -1.05 -0.15 -1.72
N ALA A 149 -0.08 0.50 -1.05
CA ALA A 149 1.23 0.78 -1.62
C ALA A 149 1.99 -0.52 -1.98
N TYR A 150 1.89 -1.54 -1.14
CA TYR A 150 2.46 -2.87 -1.40
C TYR A 150 1.85 -3.52 -2.64
N TRP A 151 0.51 -3.53 -2.77
CA TRP A 151 -0.18 -4.05 -3.95
C TRP A 151 0.13 -3.26 -5.22
N ALA A 152 0.35 -1.95 -5.10
CA ALA A 152 0.74 -1.08 -6.21
C ALA A 152 2.24 -1.14 -6.54
N ARG A 153 3.03 -1.95 -5.83
CA ARG A 153 4.48 -2.14 -6.04
C ARG A 153 5.31 -0.86 -5.89
N VAL A 154 4.88 0.01 -4.97
CA VAL A 154 5.66 1.19 -4.58
C VAL A 154 7.04 0.76 -4.10
N GLY A 155 8.10 1.36 -4.64
CA GLY A 155 9.48 0.97 -4.36
C GLY A 155 10.02 1.53 -3.05
N LYS A 156 9.50 2.67 -2.60
CA LYS A 156 9.94 3.35 -1.38
C LYS A 156 8.83 4.24 -0.82
N ILE A 157 8.78 4.36 0.51
CA ILE A 157 7.93 5.33 1.19
C ILE A 157 8.81 6.23 2.08
N PHE A 158 8.65 7.54 1.96
CA PHE A 158 9.11 8.52 2.94
C PHE A 158 7.89 9.05 3.71
N TYR A 159 8.04 9.30 5.01
CA TYR A 159 6.98 9.88 5.82
C TYR A 159 7.46 11.02 6.70
N GLY A 160 6.55 11.94 7.04
CA GLY A 160 6.79 13.08 7.92
C GLY A 160 6.55 12.75 9.40
N ALA A 161 5.28 12.70 9.81
CA ALA A 161 4.88 12.37 11.19
C ALA A 161 4.71 10.85 11.38
N SER A 162 5.04 10.32 12.55
CA SER A 162 4.79 8.94 12.96
C SER A 162 3.44 8.79 13.65
N TYR A 163 2.97 7.55 13.86
CA TYR A 163 1.75 7.31 14.66
C TYR A 163 1.81 7.90 16.08
N ALA A 164 3.01 8.02 16.66
CA ALA A 164 3.17 8.57 18.01
C ALA A 164 2.86 10.06 18.09
N ASP A 165 2.96 10.78 16.96
CA ASP A 165 2.79 12.23 16.91
C ASP A 165 1.31 12.66 16.93
N TYR A 166 0.38 11.76 16.62
CA TYR A 166 -1.06 12.06 16.50
C TYR A 166 -1.97 10.93 17.00
N GLY A 167 -1.42 9.96 17.75
CA GLY A 167 -2.16 8.79 18.23
C GLY A 167 -3.30 9.09 19.21
N ASP A 168 -3.40 10.34 19.70
CA ASP A 168 -4.53 10.86 20.48
C ASP A 168 -5.74 11.24 19.60
N LEU A 169 -5.53 11.42 18.30
CA LEU A 169 -6.56 11.87 17.34
C LEU A 169 -7.04 10.76 16.40
N PHE A 170 -6.21 9.75 16.10
CA PHE A 170 -6.50 8.73 15.11
C PHE A 170 -6.05 7.32 15.53
N ASP A 171 -6.71 6.31 14.95
CA ASP A 171 -6.61 4.91 15.36
C ASP A 171 -5.49 4.10 14.68
N ASP A 172 -4.61 4.73 13.91
CA ASP A 172 -3.60 4.05 13.09
C ASP A 172 -2.76 3.05 13.89
N SER A 173 -2.28 3.47 15.07
CA SER A 173 -1.53 2.60 15.98
C SER A 173 -2.40 1.51 16.62
N ASN A 174 -3.70 1.78 16.84
CA ASN A 174 -4.64 0.82 17.40
C ASN A 174 -4.94 -0.29 16.39
N ILE A 175 -5.14 0.06 15.12
CA ILE A 175 -5.33 -0.91 14.03
C ILE A 175 -4.08 -1.76 13.85
N ALA A 176 -2.90 -1.15 13.87
CA ALA A 176 -1.63 -1.90 13.77
C ALA A 176 -1.46 -2.91 14.91
N LYS A 177 -1.82 -2.54 16.15
CA LYS A 177 -1.80 -3.44 17.30
C LYS A 177 -2.83 -4.56 17.15
N ASP A 178 -4.07 -4.23 16.75
CA ASP A 178 -5.16 -5.19 16.59
C ASP A 178 -4.84 -6.27 15.55
N LEU A 179 -4.23 -5.89 14.42
CA LEU A 179 -3.83 -6.83 13.37
C LEU A 179 -2.78 -7.86 13.83
N ASN A 180 -2.01 -7.55 14.87
CA ASN A 180 -1.04 -8.48 15.46
C ASN A 180 -1.66 -9.44 16.49
N LEU A 181 -2.93 -9.24 16.87
CA LEU A 181 -3.62 -10.14 17.79
C LEU A 181 -4.09 -11.43 17.08
N PRO A 182 -4.16 -12.56 17.80
CA PRO A 182 -4.86 -13.76 17.32
C PRO A 182 -6.31 -13.43 16.93
N TYR A 183 -6.86 -14.10 15.92
CA TYR A 183 -8.20 -13.80 15.40
C TYR A 183 -9.31 -13.71 16.46
N GLY A 184 -9.30 -14.58 17.47
CA GLY A 184 -10.28 -14.56 18.55
C GLY A 184 -10.12 -13.41 19.56
N GLN A 185 -9.07 -12.61 19.45
CA GLN A 185 -8.77 -11.47 20.34
C GLN A 185 -8.81 -10.13 19.62
N ARG A 186 -9.04 -10.11 18.31
CA ARG A 186 -9.18 -8.87 17.54
C ARG A 186 -10.47 -8.15 17.89
N HIS A 187 -10.45 -6.84 17.78
CA HIS A 187 -11.60 -5.97 17.99
C HIS A 187 -12.73 -6.30 17.01
N ILE A 188 -12.38 -6.55 15.74
CA ILE A 188 -13.33 -7.01 14.73
C ILE A 188 -13.35 -8.54 14.72
N ALA A 189 -14.51 -9.10 15.06
CA ALA A 189 -14.72 -10.54 15.01
C ALA A 189 -14.61 -11.06 13.56
N VAL A 190 -13.68 -11.98 13.33
CA VAL A 190 -13.51 -12.66 12.04
C VAL A 190 -13.74 -14.16 12.20
N GLN A 191 -14.57 -14.73 11.33
CA GLN A 191 -14.91 -16.15 11.36
C GLN A 191 -14.90 -16.75 9.96
N GLN A 192 -14.29 -17.91 9.81
CA GLN A 192 -14.30 -18.66 8.55
C GLN A 192 -15.58 -19.50 8.44
N ILE A 193 -16.32 -19.33 7.35
CA ILE A 193 -17.51 -20.11 6.98
C ILE A 193 -17.41 -20.55 5.51
N MET A 194 -18.12 -21.62 5.12
CA MET A 194 -18.20 -22.12 3.73
C MET A 194 -16.83 -22.38 3.06
N ARG A 195 -15.86 -22.89 3.84
CA ARG A 195 -14.50 -23.15 3.34
C ARG A 195 -14.48 -24.09 2.12
N PRO A 196 -15.18 -25.24 2.10
CA PRO A 196 -15.17 -26.14 0.94
C PRO A 196 -15.68 -25.48 -0.35
N GLU A 197 -16.74 -24.68 -0.27
CA GLU A 197 -17.32 -23.95 -1.41
C GLU A 197 -16.36 -22.88 -1.94
N ALA A 198 -15.74 -22.12 -1.04
CA ALA A 198 -14.73 -21.14 -1.42
C ALA A 198 -13.51 -21.80 -2.10
N GLN A 199 -13.11 -23.00 -1.68
CA GLN A 199 -12.00 -23.73 -2.32
C GLN A 199 -12.33 -24.15 -3.76
N LYS A 200 -13.58 -24.48 -4.08
CA LYS A 200 -13.98 -24.80 -5.46
C LYS A 200 -13.76 -23.62 -6.41
N VAL A 201 -14.10 -22.41 -5.98
CA VAL A 201 -13.84 -21.19 -6.77
C VAL A 201 -12.34 -20.99 -6.99
N TRP A 202 -11.50 -21.28 -5.98
CA TRP A 202 -10.05 -21.25 -6.15
C TRP A 202 -9.53 -22.32 -7.11
N GLU A 203 -10.12 -23.51 -7.13
CA GLU A 203 -9.79 -24.56 -8.08
C GLU A 203 -10.13 -24.13 -9.51
N GLU A 204 -11.31 -23.55 -9.73
CA GLU A 204 -11.71 -22.97 -11.02
C GLU A 204 -10.72 -21.88 -11.46
N PHE A 205 -10.39 -20.93 -10.58
CA PHE A 205 -9.45 -19.86 -10.88
C PHE A 205 -8.06 -20.39 -11.29
N ARG A 206 -7.59 -21.49 -10.69
CA ARG A 206 -6.29 -22.10 -11.04
C ARG A 206 -6.27 -22.71 -12.43
N GLN A 207 -7.42 -23.06 -13.00
CA GLN A 207 -7.53 -23.64 -14.35
C GLN A 207 -7.65 -22.58 -15.45
N LEU A 208 -7.81 -21.29 -15.10
CA LEU A 208 -7.89 -20.23 -16.10
C LEU A 208 -6.57 -20.11 -16.88
N PRO A 209 -6.60 -20.07 -18.23
CA PRO A 209 -5.38 -20.03 -19.05
C PRO A 209 -4.50 -18.81 -18.81
N ASP A 210 -5.11 -17.68 -18.51
CA ASP A 210 -4.46 -16.41 -18.19
C ASP A 210 -4.42 -16.14 -16.69
N GLY A 211 -5.52 -16.44 -15.98
CA GLY A 211 -5.70 -16.02 -14.59
C GLY A 211 -5.67 -14.49 -14.46
N ALA A 212 -6.43 -13.90 -13.55
CA ALA A 212 -6.30 -12.47 -13.25
C ALA A 212 -5.01 -12.20 -12.44
N ARG A 213 -3.84 -12.56 -12.98
CA ARG A 213 -2.54 -12.40 -12.35
C ARG A 213 -1.98 -11.03 -12.76
N TYR A 214 -2.18 -10.01 -11.91
CA TYR A 214 -1.46 -8.75 -11.99
C TYR A 214 -0.29 -8.77 -10.99
#